data_AF-A0A1F7F9D2-F1
#
_entry.id   AF-A0A1F7F9D2-F1
#
_cell.length_a   1.000
_cell.length_b   1.000
_cell.length_c   1.000
_cell.angle_alpha   90.00
_cell.angle_beta   90.00
_cell.angle_gamma   90.00
#
_symmetry.space_group_name_H-M   'P 1'
#
loop_
_entity.id
_entity.type
_entity.pdbx_description
1 polymer ?
#
loop_
_entity_poly.entity_id
_entity_poly.type
_entity_poly.pdbx_seq_one_letter_code
_entity_poly.pdbx_strand_id
1 'polypeptide(L)' 'MRQNAVRRKIMDNIEYVEILKTNSMTDLSMINMILSDAKIEYYIENETTLFILPPMALPRVMVLKEQSDEAIMLLKTYDL' A
#
# COMPACT_ATOMS: atom_id res chain seq x y z
N MET A 1 -9.86 -5.67 -22.78
CA MET A 1 -9.11 -5.88 -21.52
C MET A 1 -8.99 -4.51 -20.86
N ARG A 2 -9.75 -4.26 -19.78
CA ARG A 2 -9.70 -2.96 -19.09
C ARG A 2 -8.35 -2.89 -18.37
N GLN A 3 -7.48 -1.98 -18.81
CA GLN A 3 -6.30 -1.62 -18.05
C GLN A 3 -6.79 -0.99 -16.74
N ASN A 4 -6.82 -1.77 -15.65
CA ASN A 4 -6.88 -1.18 -14.33
C ASN A 4 -5.62 -0.32 -14.22
N ALA A 5 -5.79 1.00 -14.27
CA ALA A 5 -4.69 1.92 -14.13
C ALA A 5 -4.12 1.75 -12.72
N VAL A 6 -3.07 0.92 -12.60
CA VAL A 6 -2.29 0.76 -11.38
C VAL A 6 -1.78 2.15 -11.04
N ARG A 7 -2.21 2.68 -9.90
CA ARG A 7 -1.82 4.03 -9.47
C ARG A 7 -0.33 4.01 -9.17
N ARG A 8 0.39 5.00 -9.69
CA ARG A 8 1.84 5.13 -9.52
C ARG A 8 2.18 6.51 -8.99
N LYS A 9 3.25 6.60 -8.22
CA LYS A 9 3.80 7.86 -7.72
C LYS A 9 5.31 7.83 -7.88
N ILE A 10 5.88 8.89 -8.44
CA ILE A 10 7.33 9.05 -8.54
C ILE A 10 7.75 10.06 -7.46
N MET A 11 8.66 9.66 -6.58
CA MET A 11 9.26 10.49 -5.54
C MET A 11 10.77 10.35 -5.64
N ASP A 12 11.50 11.46 -5.82
CA ASP A 12 12.97 11.45 -5.93
C ASP A 12 13.54 10.45 -6.97
N ASN A 13 12.91 10.38 -8.15
CA ASN A 13 13.20 9.41 -9.22
C ASN A 13 12.92 7.93 -8.89
N ILE A 14 12.26 7.66 -7.77
CA ILE A 14 11.87 6.32 -7.36
C ILE A 14 10.37 6.11 -7.65
N GLU A 15 10.03 5.02 -8.36
CA GLU A 15 8.65 4.68 -8.74
C GLU A 15 8.00 3.78 -7.68
N TYR A 16 6.92 4.27 -7.08
CA TYR A 16 6.03 3.52 -6.18
C TYR A 16 4.74 3.15 -6.89
N VAL A 17 4.21 1.97 -6.57
CA VAL A 17 2.95 1.44 -7.11
C VAL A 17 1.99 1.08 -5.99
N GLU A 18 0.71 1.33 -6.23
CA GLU A 18 -0.36 0.88 -5.34
C GLU A 18 -0.54 -0.63 -5.46
N ILE A 19 -0.46 -1.33 -4.33
CA ILE A 19 -0.69 -2.79 -4.26
C ILE A 19 -1.98 -3.16 -3.55
N LEU A 20 -2.46 -2.30 -2.64
CA LEU A 20 -3.64 -2.57 -1.84
C LEU A 20 -4.30 -1.26 -1.39
N LYS A 21 -5.62 -1.30 -1.21
CA LYS A 21 -6.42 -0.20 -0.66
C LYS A 21 -7.41 -0.78 0.35
N THR A 22 -7.33 -0.35 1.60
CA THR A 22 -8.19 -0.83 2.69
C THR A 22 -8.55 0.32 3.62
N ASN A 23 -9.70 0.21 4.28
CA ASN A 23 -10.14 1.12 5.35
C ASN A 23 -10.09 0.44 6.73
N SER A 24 -9.65 -0.82 6.79
CA SER A 24 -9.48 -1.57 8.02
C SER A 24 -8.18 -1.14 8.70
N MET A 25 -8.29 -0.53 9.88
CA MET A 25 -7.12 -0.19 10.71
C MET A 25 -6.32 -1.41 11.13
N THR A 26 -7.00 -2.55 11.32
CA THR A 26 -6.36 -3.83 11.63
C THR A 26 -5.49 -4.27 10.46
N ASP A 27 -6.02 -4.25 9.24
CA ASP A 27 -5.28 -4.65 8.04
C ASP A 27 -4.07 -3.73 7.86
N LEU A 28 -4.24 -2.41 7.98
CA LEU A 28 -3.13 -1.45 7.87
C LEU A 28 -2.03 -1.70 8.89
N SER A 29 -2.40 -2.04 10.12
CA SER A 29 -1.44 -2.38 11.18
C SER A 29 -0.69 -3.69 10.85
N MET A 30 -1.39 -4.70 10.33
CA MET A 30 -0.78 -5.95 9.90
C MET A 30 0.14 -5.76 8.69
N ILE A 31 -0.29 -5.00 7.69
CA ILE A 31 0.49 -4.66 6.50
C ILE A 31 1.77 -3.94 6.90
N ASN A 32 1.69 -2.95 7.79
CA ASN A 32 2.85 -2.24 8.32
C ASN A 32 3.85 -3.22 8.95
N MET A 33 3.37 -4.10 9.83
CA MET A 33 4.21 -5.12 10.47
C MET A 33 4.87 -6.07 9.46
N ILE A 34 4.09 -6.61 8.51
CA ILE A 34 4.55 -7.60 7.52
C ILE A 34 5.59 -6.99 6.58
N LEU A 35 5.31 -5.81 6.01
CA LEU A 35 6.22 -5.16 5.06
C LEU A 35 7.49 -4.67 5.75
N SER A 36 7.39 -4.18 7.00
CA SER A 36 8.55 -3.74 7.77
C SER A 36 9.46 -4.91 8.15
N ASP A 37 8.90 -6.06 8.57
CA ASP A 37 9.67 -7.27 8.89
C ASP A 37 10.38 -7.83 7.66
N ALA A 38 9.70 -7.82 6.51
CA ALA A 38 10.26 -8.21 5.22
C ALA A 38 11.25 -7.18 4.62
N LYS A 39 11.46 -6.02 5.27
CA LYS A 39 12.30 -4.92 4.77
C LYS A 39 11.90 -4.44 3.37
N ILE A 40 10.60 -4.45 3.08
CA ILE A 40 10.03 -3.88 1.88
C ILE A 40 9.82 -2.38 2.13
N GLU A 41 10.25 -1.54 1.21
CA GLU A 41 10.08 -0.09 1.32
C GLU A 41 8.66 0.30 0.88
N TYR A 42 7.92 0.96 1.76
CA TYR A 42 6.53 1.32 1.54
C TYR A 42 6.14 2.62 2.25
N TYR A 43 5.04 3.22 1.81
CA TYR A 43 4.33 4.24 2.56
C TYR A 43 2.82 4.08 2.36
N ILE A 44 2.03 4.60 3.29
CA ILE A 44 0.57 4.56 3.23
C ILE A 44 0.05 5.94 2.84
N GLU A 45 -0.48 6.06 1.63
CA GLU A 45 -1.11 7.30 1.18
C GLU A 45 -2.48 7.46 1.84
N ASN A 46 -2.81 8.66 2.31
CA ASN A 46 -4.06 9.02 3.00
C ASN A 46 -4.26 8.36 4.38
N GLU A 47 -3.22 7.84 5.03
CA GLU A 47 -3.29 7.25 6.38
C GLU A 47 -3.91 8.21 7.41
N THR A 48 -3.50 9.49 7.38
CA THR A 48 -3.98 10.53 8.31
C THR A 48 -5.45 10.92 8.09
N THR A 49 -6.01 10.65 6.92
CA THR A 49 -7.41 11.01 6.61
C THR A 49 -8.43 10.19 7.40
N LEU A 50 -8.02 9.05 7.97
CA LEU A 50 -8.86 8.23 8.85
C LEU A 50 -9.20 8.92 10.18
N PHE A 51 -8.36 9.84 10.64
CA PHE A 51 -8.44 10.40 12.00
C PHE A 51 -9.06 11.79 12.08
N ILE A 52 -9.09 12.54 10.97
CA ILE A 52 -9.29 14.00 11.02
C ILE A 52 -10.57 14.45 10.28
N LEU A 53 -10.99 13.75 9.23
CA LEU A 53 -12.13 14.12 8.39
C LEU A 53 -12.91 12.88 7.94
N PRO A 54 -14.17 13.01 7.49
CA PRO A 54 -14.82 11.93 6.75
C PRO A 54 -13.86 11.47 5.63
N PRO A 55 -13.53 10.18 5.51
CA PRO A 55 -12.47 9.73 4.63
C PRO A 55 -12.86 10.03 3.18
N MET A 56 -12.31 11.11 2.62
CA MET A 56 -12.51 11.47 1.22
C MET A 56 -11.85 10.45 0.28
N ALA A 57 -10.83 9.74 0.78
CA ALA A 57 -10.16 8.66 0.09
C ALA A 57 -9.71 7.57 1.09
N LEU A 58 -9.91 6.30 0.74
CA LEU A 58 -9.38 5.22 1.59
C LEU A 58 -7.85 5.19 1.51
N PRO A 59 -7.18 4.78 2.60
CA PRO A 59 -5.75 4.51 2.65
C PRO A 59 -5.30 3.56 1.54
N ARG A 60 -4.12 3.86 0.98
CA ARG A 60 -3.51 3.08 -0.12
C ARG A 60 -2.10 2.69 0.27
N VAL A 61 -1.78 1.42 0.15
CA VAL A 61 -0.44 0.89 0.40
C VAL A 61 0.35 1.04 -0.88
N MET A 62 1.40 1.85 -0.81
CA MET A 62 2.28 2.15 -1.92
C MET A 62 3.64 1.54 -1.64
N VAL A 63 4.16 0.71 -2.54
CA VAL A 63 5.48 0.05 -2.40
C VAL A 63 6.36 0.37 -3.57
N LEU A 64 7.67 0.20 -3.42
CA LEU A 64 8.59 0.28 -4.55
C LEU A 64 8.17 -0.68 -5.65
N LYS A 65 8.15 -0.19 -6.89
CA LYS A 65 7.81 -1.00 -8.06
C LYS A 65 8.66 -2.26 -8.16
N GLU A 66 9.95 -2.16 -7.86
CA GLU A 66 10.90 -3.27 -7.89
C GLU A 66 10.56 -4.37 -6.88
N GLN A 67 9.91 -4.02 -5.77
CA GLN A 67 9.52 -4.94 -4.69
C GLN A 67 8.02 -5.30 -4.73
N SER A 68 7.28 -4.81 -5.75
CA SER A 68 5.82 -4.88 -5.74
C SER A 68 5.29 -6.31 -5.86
N ASP A 69 5.90 -7.15 -6.69
CA ASP A 69 5.50 -8.55 -6.83
C ASP A 69 5.73 -9.35 -5.54
N GLU A 70 6.87 -9.12 -4.87
CA GLU A 70 7.19 -9.72 -3.57
C GLU A 70 6.19 -9.29 -2.50
N ALA A 71 5.90 -7.98 -2.40
CA ALA A 71 4.93 -7.45 -1.47
C ALA A 71 3.53 -8.02 -1.69
N ILE A 72 3.07 -8.12 -2.94
CA ILE A 72 1.77 -8.69 -3.29
C ILE A 72 1.71 -10.17 -2.90
N MET A 73 2.74 -10.95 -3.19
CA MET A 73 2.78 -12.36 -2.80
C MET A 73 2.72 -12.51 -1.28
N LEU A 74 3.51 -11.71 -0.56
CA LEU A 74 3.57 -11.78 0.89
C LEU A 74 2.23 -11.41 1.53
N LEU A 75 1.58 -10.33 1.12
CA LEU A 75 0.26 -9.96 1.68
C LEU A 75 -0.79 -11.03 1.40
N LYS A 76 -0.76 -11.66 0.21
CA LYS A 76 -1.65 -12.78 -0.12
C LYS A 76 -1.46 -14.00 0.76
N THR A 77 -0.26 -14.27 1.29
CA THR A 77 -0.08 -15.42 2.22
C THR A 77 -0.78 -15.21 3.55
N TYR A 78 -1.13 -13.96 3.89
CA TYR A 78 -1.86 -13.59 5.09
C TYR A 78 -3.34 -13.26 4.82
N ASP A 79 -3.84 -13.55 3.62
CA ASP A 79 -5.21 -13.26 3.17
C ASP A 79 -5.57 -11.76 3.22
N LEU A 80 -4.57 -10.91 2.93
CA LEU A 80 -4.69 -9.44 2.83
C LEU A 80 -4.70 -8.96 1.38
#